data_AF-A0A3D1YVC8-F1
#
_entry.id   AF-A0A3D1YVC8-F1
#
_cell.length_a   1.000
_cell.length_b   1.000
_cell.length_c   1.000
_cell.angle_alpha   90.00
_cell.angle_beta   90.00
_cell.angle_gamma   90.00
#
_symmetry.space_group_name_H-M   'P 1'
#
loop_
_entity.id
_entity.type
_entity.pdbx_description
1 polymer ?
#
loop_
_entity_poly.entity_id
_entity_poly.type
_entity_poly.pdbx_seq_one_letter_code
_entity_poly.pdbx_strand_id
1 'polypeptide(L)'
;MNFLTGNPRKGGGLVLTLVALIFLSLLQPALAQEQPIRNLPTNEKVVALTFDGTFSRGSIDEILRILNEENITATFFLAGIFLDNFPDDATRIRDNCFAFGNHSNTHPDLVNLTNQQIINEANVARQKFINVTGTETRPFFRLPYGSYNFRVIAVLESAGYNRVIQWDIDTIDWRVDTTAQDIVDRVRRGLRPGSIILMHVSGFQTSNALLGVIRTIRNQGYTFTDLPRFYGIPQPQQHVPGLRDVLCFIWYFEPIRDLAAEGVIAGYPNGTYMPLAVINRAEFAKLVIEAENIPPATTFTGVFPDVPQDFWGWPYIEAAADRGLIEGYPDGTFRPLARIARQEVAKIVVLAEGYPIDTSGTRFADVPESLWSFRYIMTARNNNVVSGYSDGLFRPLQSADRAEAASIIWRATR
;
A
#
# COMPACT_ATOMS: atom_id res chain seq x y z
N MET A 1 0.18 78.97 35.47
CA MET A 1 0.99 79.60 36.54
C MET A 1 2.18 78.70 36.80
N ASN A 2 3.38 79.28 36.74
CA ASN A 2 4.70 78.64 36.84
C ASN A 2 4.86 77.82 38.13
N PHE A 3 5.65 76.74 38.08
CA PHE A 3 6.99 76.68 38.68
C PHE A 3 7.65 75.32 38.38
N LEU A 4 8.76 75.37 37.63
CA LEU A 4 9.83 74.38 37.67
C LEU A 4 10.74 74.73 38.86
N THR A 5 11.26 73.72 39.57
CA THR A 5 12.69 73.57 39.95
C THR A 5 12.89 72.44 40.97
N GLY A 6 13.85 71.54 40.73
CA GLY A 6 14.50 70.74 41.79
C GLY A 6 14.83 69.28 41.44
N ASN A 7 16.01 69.04 40.87
CA ASN A 7 16.72 67.75 40.79
C ASN A 7 17.89 67.79 41.83
N PRO A 8 18.75 66.78 42.09
CA PRO A 8 18.73 65.31 41.90
C PRO A 8 19.19 64.51 43.17
N ARG A 9 19.13 63.16 43.14
CA ARG A 9 20.24 62.22 43.49
C ARG A 9 19.70 60.78 43.60
N LYS A 10 20.08 59.91 42.64
CA LYS A 10 21.09 58.84 42.74
C LYS A 10 20.65 57.60 43.54
N GLY A 11 20.57 56.46 42.83
CA GLY A 11 20.95 55.17 43.42
C GLY A 11 20.10 53.97 43.00
N GLY A 12 20.54 53.30 41.92
CA GLY A 12 20.69 51.85 41.90
C GLY A 12 19.44 50.94 41.83
N GLY A 13 19.29 50.30 40.67
CA GLY A 13 18.98 48.86 40.57
C GLY A 13 17.54 48.42 40.83
N LEU A 14 16.81 48.07 39.78
CA LEU A 14 16.60 46.68 39.34
C LEU A 14 15.56 46.69 38.21
N VAL A 15 15.95 46.17 37.04
CA VAL A 15 15.05 45.75 35.96
C VAL A 15 14.70 44.27 36.21
N LEU A 16 13.52 43.85 35.75
CA LEU A 16 12.87 42.52 35.85
C LEU A 16 12.02 42.37 37.13
N THR A 17 10.76 41.94 37.07
CA THR A 17 10.31 40.75 36.33
C THR A 17 8.84 40.86 35.89
N LEU A 18 8.64 40.49 34.63
CA LEU A 18 7.37 40.31 33.93
C LEU A 18 6.63 39.07 34.47
N VAL A 19 5.34 39.24 34.75
CA VAL A 19 4.23 38.26 34.84
C VAL A 19 4.62 36.78 34.63
N ALA A 20 4.59 35.99 35.71
CA ALA A 20 4.50 34.53 35.66
C ALA A 20 3.08 34.10 36.09
N LEU A 21 2.15 34.11 35.14
CA LEU A 21 0.92 33.32 35.22
C LEU A 21 1.32 31.86 34.96
N ILE A 22 1.60 31.13 36.03
CA ILE A 22 1.86 29.69 35.98
C ILE A 22 0.58 29.01 35.49
N PHE A 23 0.55 28.66 34.21
CA PHE A 23 -0.31 27.63 33.67
C PHE A 23 0.10 26.29 34.31
N LEU A 24 -0.48 26.00 35.47
CA LEU A 24 -0.49 24.65 36.01
C LEU A 24 -1.59 23.87 35.28
N SER A 25 -1.42 23.65 33.97
CA SER A 25 -2.22 22.67 33.26
C SER A 25 -1.75 21.30 33.72
N LEU A 26 -2.56 20.68 34.56
CA LEU A 26 -2.45 19.31 35.01
C LEU A 26 -2.02 18.41 33.84
N LEU A 27 -0.80 17.86 33.95
CA LEU A 27 -0.45 16.59 33.32
C LEU A 27 -1.49 15.58 33.84
N GLN A 28 -2.58 15.38 33.11
CA GLN A 28 -3.32 14.14 33.24
C GLN A 28 -2.35 13.06 32.77
N PRO A 29 -1.93 12.10 33.61
CA PRO A 29 -1.30 10.91 33.06
C PRO A 29 -2.31 10.35 32.05
N ALA A 30 -1.87 10.14 30.82
CA ALA A 30 -2.64 9.34 29.88
C ALA A 30 -3.00 8.04 30.62
N LEU A 31 -4.29 7.77 30.78
CA LEU A 31 -4.73 6.55 31.46
C LEU A 31 -4.06 5.38 30.73
N ALA A 32 -3.30 4.59 31.49
CA ALA A 32 -2.75 3.32 31.01
C ALA A 32 -3.90 2.51 30.40
N GLN A 33 -3.64 1.86 29.27
CA GLN A 33 -4.58 0.93 28.66
C GLN A 33 -4.86 -0.20 29.69
N GLU A 34 -6.02 -0.15 30.35
CA GLU A 34 -6.35 -1.14 31.38
C GLU A 34 -6.65 -2.53 30.79
N GLN A 35 -6.99 -2.59 29.49
CA GLN A 35 -7.37 -3.80 28.76
C GLN A 35 -6.84 -3.80 27.33
N PRO A 36 -6.41 -4.95 26.78
CA PRO A 36 -5.98 -5.04 25.39
C PRO A 36 -7.12 -4.70 24.42
N ILE A 37 -6.78 -4.15 23.25
CA ILE A 37 -7.72 -3.84 22.17
C ILE A 37 -8.12 -5.17 21.52
N ARG A 38 -9.37 -5.59 21.71
CA ARG A 38 -9.94 -6.80 21.10
C ARG A 38 -10.63 -6.55 19.76
N ASN A 39 -11.14 -5.34 19.57
CA ASN A 39 -11.69 -4.86 18.30
C ASN A 39 -11.35 -3.37 18.12
N LEU A 40 -11.32 -2.92 16.87
CA LEU A 40 -11.14 -1.52 16.54
C LEU A 40 -12.30 -0.68 17.11
N PRO A 41 -12.04 0.47 17.74
CA PRO A 41 -13.06 1.33 18.34
C PRO A 41 -13.83 2.11 17.25
N THR A 42 -14.66 1.43 16.46
CA THR A 42 -15.46 2.02 15.38
C THR A 42 -16.79 1.29 15.20
N ASN A 43 -17.77 2.00 14.63
CA ASN A 43 -19.03 1.43 14.14
C ASN A 43 -19.03 1.24 12.62
N GLU A 44 -17.95 1.60 11.94
CA GLU A 44 -17.79 1.34 10.52
C GLU A 44 -17.61 -0.15 10.26
N LYS A 45 -18.18 -0.63 9.16
CA LYS A 45 -18.01 -2.01 8.70
C LYS A 45 -16.61 -2.22 8.10
N VAL A 46 -15.60 -2.12 8.96
CA VAL A 46 -14.20 -2.41 8.66
C VAL A 46 -13.72 -3.60 9.48
N VAL A 47 -12.82 -4.40 8.94
CA VAL A 47 -12.22 -5.57 9.58
C VAL A 47 -10.71 -5.52 9.45
N ALA A 48 -9.99 -5.84 10.54
CA ALA A 48 -8.55 -6.07 10.50
C ALA A 48 -8.26 -7.56 10.49
N LEU A 49 -7.64 -8.02 9.39
CA LEU A 49 -7.14 -9.38 9.28
C LEU A 49 -5.72 -9.44 9.84
N THR A 50 -5.47 -10.36 10.77
CA THR A 50 -4.17 -10.44 11.45
C THR A 50 -3.62 -11.85 11.50
N PHE A 51 -2.30 -11.98 11.38
CA PHE A 51 -1.61 -13.28 11.33
C PHE A 51 -0.48 -13.34 12.34
N ASP A 52 -0.49 -14.36 13.20
CA ASP A 52 0.60 -14.62 14.15
C ASP A 52 1.61 -15.60 13.52
N GLY A 53 2.90 -15.27 13.63
CA GLY A 53 4.00 -16.06 13.08
C GLY A 53 5.09 -16.34 14.13
N THR A 54 5.40 -17.62 14.37
CA THR A 54 6.31 -18.05 15.45
C THR A 54 7.34 -19.08 14.99
N PHE A 55 7.12 -20.37 15.24
CA PHE A 55 8.12 -21.43 15.09
C PHE A 55 8.19 -22.05 13.69
N SER A 56 7.14 -21.90 12.90
CA SER A 56 6.98 -22.58 11.61
C SER A 56 6.74 -21.58 10.49
N ARG A 57 7.34 -21.87 9.33
CA ARG A 57 7.14 -21.12 8.07
C ARG A 57 5.68 -21.15 7.61
N GLY A 58 4.98 -22.25 7.89
CA GLY A 58 3.58 -22.40 7.52
C GLY A 58 3.30 -22.26 6.02
N SER A 59 2.17 -21.64 5.70
CA SER A 59 1.65 -21.47 4.34
C SER A 59 1.86 -20.06 3.79
N ILE A 60 2.95 -19.40 4.19
CA ILE A 60 3.17 -17.97 3.93
C ILE A 60 3.08 -17.59 2.44
N ASP A 61 3.62 -18.40 1.53
CA ASP A 61 3.57 -18.13 0.09
C ASP A 61 2.15 -17.95 -0.41
N GLU A 62 1.28 -18.88 -0.01
CA GLU A 62 -0.12 -18.90 -0.43
C GLU A 62 -0.92 -17.79 0.25
N ILE A 63 -0.62 -17.48 1.52
CA ILE A 63 -1.23 -16.35 2.23
C ILE A 63 -0.91 -15.04 1.50
N LEU A 64 0.37 -14.76 1.23
CA LEU A 64 0.78 -13.52 0.55
C LEU A 64 0.17 -13.42 -0.84
N ARG A 65 0.20 -14.53 -1.62
CA ARG A 65 -0.41 -14.60 -2.95
C ARG A 65 -1.90 -14.22 -2.90
N ILE A 66 -2.68 -14.86 -2.04
CA ILE A 66 -4.13 -14.59 -1.91
C ILE A 66 -4.38 -13.15 -1.46
N LEU A 67 -3.64 -12.64 -0.47
CA LEU A 67 -3.84 -11.28 0.02
C LEU A 67 -3.57 -10.24 -1.08
N ASN A 68 -2.53 -10.44 -1.89
CA ASN A 68 -2.19 -9.55 -3.01
C ASN A 68 -3.21 -9.61 -4.15
N GLU A 69 -3.54 -10.81 -4.63
CA GLU A 69 -4.52 -11.00 -5.71
C GLU A 69 -5.88 -10.41 -5.33
N GLU A 70 -6.26 -10.52 -4.06
CA GLU A 70 -7.50 -9.99 -3.52
C GLU A 70 -7.38 -8.52 -3.07
N ASN A 71 -6.23 -7.85 -3.21
CA ASN A 71 -5.98 -6.47 -2.77
C ASN A 71 -6.38 -6.24 -1.28
N ILE A 72 -5.98 -7.16 -0.41
CA ILE A 72 -6.29 -7.14 1.02
C ILE A 72 -5.12 -6.57 1.79
N THR A 73 -5.45 -5.79 2.82
CA THR A 73 -4.47 -5.29 3.77
C THR A 73 -4.55 -6.11 5.06
N ALA A 74 -3.40 -6.35 5.69
CA ALA A 74 -3.30 -7.22 6.87
C ALA A 74 -2.17 -6.78 7.79
N THR A 75 -2.20 -7.26 9.04
CA THR A 75 -1.13 -7.06 10.02
C THR A 75 -0.54 -8.39 10.49
N PHE A 76 0.77 -8.56 10.37
CA PHE A 76 1.50 -9.74 10.81
C PHE A 76 2.18 -9.49 12.16
N PHE A 77 1.80 -10.25 13.19
CA PHE A 77 2.44 -10.27 14.48
C PHE A 77 3.49 -11.39 14.51
N LEU A 78 4.76 -11.04 14.25
CA LEU A 78 5.84 -12.02 14.22
C LEU A 78 6.63 -12.00 15.53
N ALA A 79 6.99 -13.20 16.00
CA ALA A 79 7.91 -13.35 17.11
C ALA A 79 9.36 -13.26 16.62
N GLY A 80 10.29 -12.88 17.51
CA GLY A 80 11.72 -12.82 17.20
C GLY A 80 12.30 -14.13 16.65
N ILE A 81 11.83 -15.27 17.15
CA ILE A 81 12.16 -16.62 16.64
C ILE A 81 11.74 -16.83 15.18
N PHE A 82 10.66 -16.19 14.72
CA PHE A 82 10.25 -16.26 13.31
C PHE A 82 11.26 -15.50 12.45
N LEU A 83 11.69 -14.32 12.90
CA LEU A 83 12.68 -13.50 12.21
C LEU A 83 14.06 -14.19 12.12
N ASP A 84 14.43 -14.96 13.14
CA ASP A 84 15.69 -15.72 13.13
C ASP A 84 15.65 -16.86 12.10
N ASN A 85 14.52 -17.57 12.01
CA ASN A 85 14.41 -18.78 11.19
C ASN A 85 13.97 -18.50 9.75
N PHE A 86 13.18 -17.44 9.53
CA PHE A 86 12.55 -17.10 8.25
C PHE A 86 12.72 -15.60 7.91
N PRO A 87 13.96 -15.06 7.89
CA PRO A 87 14.21 -13.64 7.63
C PRO A 87 13.77 -13.21 6.22
N ASP A 88 13.90 -14.09 5.22
CA ASP A 88 13.49 -13.82 3.84
C ASP A 88 11.96 -13.70 3.73
N ASP A 89 11.24 -14.54 4.47
CA ASP A 89 9.78 -14.50 4.51
C ASP A 89 9.27 -13.24 5.25
N ALA A 90 9.94 -12.82 6.33
CA ALA A 90 9.65 -11.53 6.96
C ALA A 90 9.95 -10.35 6.03
N THR A 91 11.04 -10.42 5.26
CA THR A 91 11.37 -9.44 4.22
C THR A 91 10.32 -9.42 3.12
N ARG A 92 9.79 -10.58 2.71
CA ARG A 92 8.69 -10.65 1.74
C ARG A 92 7.39 -10.08 2.28
N ILE A 93 7.02 -10.33 3.54
CA ILE A 93 5.85 -9.68 4.16
C ILE A 93 5.97 -8.16 4.07
N ARG A 94 7.18 -7.64 4.38
CA ARG A 94 7.49 -6.21 4.24
C ARG A 94 7.35 -5.74 2.80
N ASP A 95 7.97 -6.44 1.84
CA ASP A 95 8.02 -6.02 0.44
C ASP A 95 6.65 -6.09 -0.26
N ASN A 96 5.73 -6.88 0.29
CA ASN A 96 4.31 -6.91 -0.06
C ASN A 96 3.46 -5.92 0.76
N CYS A 97 4.11 -5.04 1.51
CA CYS A 97 3.49 -3.92 2.22
C CYS A 97 2.44 -4.27 3.26
N PHE A 98 2.58 -5.43 3.88
CA PHE A 98 1.80 -5.76 5.05
C PHE A 98 2.39 -5.12 6.31
N ALA A 99 1.51 -4.70 7.21
CA ALA A 99 1.89 -4.10 8.47
C ALA A 99 2.49 -5.14 9.43
N PHE A 100 3.35 -4.70 10.35
CA PHE A 100 3.88 -5.54 11.42
C PHE A 100 3.38 -5.12 12.80
N GLY A 101 3.29 -6.11 13.68
CA GLY A 101 3.27 -5.93 15.12
C GLY A 101 4.25 -6.89 15.80
N ASN A 102 4.64 -6.58 17.03
CA ASN A 102 5.57 -7.41 17.79
C ASN A 102 4.83 -8.54 18.53
N HIS A 103 5.34 -9.77 18.45
CA HIS A 103 4.76 -10.93 19.13
C HIS A 103 5.73 -11.61 20.13
N SER A 104 6.48 -10.80 20.89
CA SER A 104 7.60 -11.20 21.76
C SER A 104 8.80 -11.77 21.00
N ASN A 105 9.89 -12.11 21.70
CA ASN A 105 11.08 -12.67 21.06
C ASN A 105 11.01 -14.20 20.98
N THR A 106 10.67 -14.87 22.08
CA THR A 106 10.73 -16.34 22.21
C THR A 106 9.35 -17.00 22.39
N HIS A 107 8.27 -16.22 22.29
CA HIS A 107 6.89 -16.66 22.51
C HIS A 107 6.60 -17.24 23.93
N PRO A 108 7.10 -16.63 25.03
CA PRO A 108 6.78 -17.08 26.39
C PRO A 108 5.43 -16.51 26.87
N ASP A 109 4.83 -17.16 27.87
CA ASP A 109 3.73 -16.55 28.63
C ASP A 109 4.28 -15.41 29.52
N LEU A 110 4.01 -14.17 29.12
CA LEU A 110 4.56 -12.97 29.75
C LEU A 110 4.09 -12.77 31.20
N VAL A 111 2.96 -13.38 31.60
CA VAL A 111 2.46 -13.30 32.98
C VAL A 111 3.45 -13.91 33.96
N ASN A 112 4.23 -14.92 33.53
CA ASN A 112 5.20 -15.63 34.34
C ASN A 112 6.59 -14.95 34.38
N LEU A 113 6.77 -13.84 33.66
CA LEU A 113 8.05 -13.15 33.54
C LEU A 113 8.13 -11.92 34.45
N THR A 114 9.34 -11.59 34.91
CA THR A 114 9.64 -10.30 35.57
C THR A 114 9.48 -9.13 34.58
N ASN A 115 9.32 -7.90 35.09
CA ASN A 115 9.18 -6.72 34.25
C ASN A 115 10.38 -6.55 33.29
N GLN A 116 11.61 -6.79 33.77
CA GLN A 116 12.81 -6.71 32.94
C GLN A 116 12.82 -7.76 31.83
N GLN A 117 12.36 -8.99 32.11
CA GLN A 117 12.27 -10.03 31.09
C GLN A 117 11.22 -9.70 30.02
N ILE A 118 10.07 -9.12 30.40
CA ILE A 118 9.06 -8.64 29.44
C ILE A 118 9.65 -7.55 28.53
N ILE A 119 10.35 -6.57 29.12
CA ILE A 119 11.02 -5.50 28.37
C ILE A 119 12.06 -6.10 27.41
N ASN A 120 12.84 -7.08 27.86
CA ASN A 120 13.83 -7.76 27.03
C ASN A 120 13.18 -8.51 25.86
N GLU A 121 12.10 -9.27 26.11
CA GLU A 121 11.33 -9.96 25.06
C GLU A 121 10.84 -8.99 23.99
N ALA A 122 10.28 -7.84 24.40
CA ALA A 122 9.78 -6.85 23.47
C ALA A 122 10.90 -6.14 22.69
N ASN A 123 12.00 -5.76 23.36
CA ASN A 123 13.08 -4.98 22.75
C ASN A 123 13.98 -5.82 21.85
N VAL A 124 14.26 -7.08 22.20
CA VAL A 124 15.07 -7.96 21.33
C VAL A 124 14.32 -8.26 20.04
N ALA A 125 13.03 -8.59 20.13
CA ALA A 125 12.19 -8.79 18.94
C ALA A 125 12.15 -7.52 18.07
N ARG A 126 11.96 -6.34 18.69
CA ARG A 126 11.99 -5.05 17.97
C ARG A 126 13.30 -4.84 17.21
N GLN A 127 14.44 -5.12 17.85
CA GLN A 127 15.74 -4.94 17.20
C GLN A 127 15.92 -5.90 16.02
N LYS A 128 15.43 -7.13 16.13
CA LYS A 128 15.41 -8.08 15.00
C LYS A 128 14.54 -7.57 13.85
N PHE A 129 13.37 -7.01 14.13
CA PHE A 129 12.53 -6.39 13.10
C PHE A 129 13.27 -5.28 12.35
N ILE A 130 13.92 -4.37 13.09
CA ILE A 130 14.71 -3.28 12.49
C ILE A 130 15.85 -3.85 11.65
N ASN A 131 16.56 -4.86 12.13
CA ASN A 131 17.71 -5.42 11.42
C ASN A 131 17.31 -6.21 10.16
N VAL A 132 16.24 -7.00 10.22
CA VAL A 132 15.80 -7.87 9.12
C VAL A 132 14.97 -7.09 8.11
N THR A 133 14.01 -6.31 8.59
CA THR A 133 13.01 -5.66 7.73
C THR A 133 13.20 -4.15 7.62
N GLY A 134 13.94 -3.51 8.53
CA GLY A 134 13.99 -2.04 8.62
C GLY A 134 12.73 -1.43 9.25
N THR A 135 11.82 -2.24 9.80
CA THR A 135 10.52 -1.77 10.29
C THR A 135 10.51 -1.53 11.80
N GLU A 136 9.93 -0.41 12.21
CA GLU A 136 9.55 -0.15 13.60
C GLU A 136 8.20 -0.82 13.89
N THR A 137 8.14 -1.68 14.92
CA THR A 137 6.91 -2.41 15.28
C THR A 137 6.09 -1.73 16.37
N ARG A 138 6.65 -0.72 17.05
CA ARG A 138 5.83 0.14 17.90
C ARG A 138 4.79 0.89 17.06
N PRO A 139 3.58 1.12 17.61
CA PRO A 139 3.18 0.82 19.00
C PRO A 139 2.54 -0.56 19.21
N PHE A 140 2.51 -1.43 18.20
CA PHE A 140 1.69 -2.65 18.24
C PHE A 140 2.41 -3.83 18.89
N PHE A 141 1.76 -4.44 19.88
CA PHE A 141 2.20 -5.68 20.50
C PHE A 141 1.04 -6.65 20.65
N ARG A 142 1.23 -7.92 20.31
CA ARG A 142 0.27 -9.00 20.59
C ARG A 142 0.86 -9.98 21.57
N LEU A 143 0.09 -10.30 22.60
CA LEU A 143 0.51 -11.17 23.70
C LEU A 143 0.49 -12.64 23.25
N PRO A 144 1.59 -13.40 23.42
CA PRO A 144 1.58 -14.85 23.28
C PRO A 144 0.44 -15.49 24.07
N TYR A 145 -0.25 -16.45 23.44
CA TYR A 145 -1.40 -17.17 24.01
C TYR A 145 -2.60 -16.29 24.41
N GLY A 146 -2.58 -14.99 24.11
CA GLY A 146 -3.56 -14.04 24.64
C GLY A 146 -3.50 -13.86 26.16
N SER A 147 -2.41 -14.29 26.82
CA SER A 147 -2.25 -14.25 28.27
C SER A 147 -1.79 -12.87 28.75
N TYR A 148 -2.51 -12.29 29.73
CA TYR A 148 -2.16 -10.98 30.30
C TYR A 148 -2.68 -10.76 31.72
N ASN A 149 -2.11 -9.75 32.37
CA ASN A 149 -2.67 -9.04 33.51
C ASN A 149 -2.30 -7.55 33.41
N PHE A 150 -2.82 -6.72 34.30
CA PHE A 150 -2.56 -5.28 34.30
C PHE A 150 -1.06 -4.94 34.33
N ARG A 151 -0.25 -5.72 35.08
CA ARG A 151 1.20 -5.54 35.15
C ARG A 151 1.86 -5.72 33.78
N VAL A 152 1.52 -6.78 33.04
CA VAL A 152 2.10 -7.04 31.71
C VAL A 152 1.78 -5.89 30.75
N ILE A 153 0.53 -5.42 30.73
CA ILE A 153 0.13 -4.31 29.85
C ILE A 153 0.91 -3.04 30.20
N ALA A 154 0.92 -2.64 31.46
CA ALA A 154 1.65 -1.45 31.91
C ALA A 154 3.15 -1.51 31.58
N VAL A 155 3.78 -2.69 31.68
CA VAL A 155 5.19 -2.87 31.30
C VAL A 155 5.39 -2.69 29.79
N LEU A 156 4.52 -3.27 28.95
CA LEU A 156 4.59 -3.10 27.50
C LEU A 156 4.37 -1.65 27.07
N GLU A 157 3.43 -0.95 27.70
CA GLU A 157 3.21 0.49 27.48
C GLU A 157 4.45 1.31 27.83
N SER A 158 5.10 1.02 28.96
CA SER A 158 6.36 1.68 29.35
C SER A 158 7.50 1.40 28.37
N ALA A 159 7.43 0.28 27.64
CA ALA A 159 8.35 -0.07 26.56
C ALA A 159 7.93 0.50 25.19
N GLY A 160 6.94 1.40 25.13
CA GLY A 160 6.49 2.08 23.91
C GLY A 160 5.43 1.34 23.10
N TYR A 161 4.84 0.28 23.66
CA TYR A 161 3.74 -0.49 23.04
C TYR A 161 2.40 -0.11 23.66
N ASN A 162 1.92 1.10 23.38
CA ASN A 162 0.64 1.62 23.88
C ASN A 162 -0.58 1.16 23.06
N ARG A 163 -0.41 0.12 22.23
CA ARG A 163 -1.45 -0.56 21.49
C ARG A 163 -1.24 -2.06 21.66
N VAL A 164 -1.65 -2.59 22.82
CA VAL A 164 -1.66 -4.05 23.02
C VAL A 164 -2.90 -4.61 22.34
N ILE A 165 -2.70 -5.44 21.32
CA ILE A 165 -3.73 -5.95 20.40
C ILE A 165 -4.01 -7.42 20.69
N GLN A 166 -5.29 -7.75 20.81
CA GLN A 166 -5.81 -9.12 20.79
C GLN A 166 -6.72 -9.30 19.56
N TRP A 167 -7.84 -9.98 19.74
CA TRP A 167 -8.82 -10.29 18.72
C TRP A 167 -10.18 -10.49 19.40
N ASP A 168 -11.23 -10.34 18.62
CA ASP A 168 -12.58 -10.74 19.00
C ASP A 168 -13.05 -11.99 18.27
N ILE A 169 -12.40 -12.34 17.17
CA ILE A 169 -12.65 -13.56 16.39
C ILE A 169 -11.37 -14.40 16.38
N ASP A 170 -11.40 -15.52 17.09
CA ASP A 170 -10.39 -16.57 16.99
C ASP A 170 -10.83 -17.59 15.94
N THR A 171 -10.03 -17.78 14.89
CA THR A 171 -10.34 -18.78 13.87
C THR A 171 -10.07 -20.21 14.33
N ILE A 172 -9.25 -20.39 15.38
CA ILE A 172 -8.80 -21.70 15.88
C ILE A 172 -8.13 -22.52 14.77
N ASP A 173 -7.50 -21.85 13.82
CA ASP A 173 -6.81 -22.45 12.66
C ASP A 173 -5.52 -23.21 13.03
N TRP A 174 -4.99 -22.97 14.24
CA TRP A 174 -3.88 -23.71 14.82
C TRP A 174 -4.22 -25.16 15.20
N ARG A 175 -5.50 -25.52 15.29
CA ARG A 175 -5.92 -26.89 15.59
C ARG A 175 -5.96 -27.76 14.33
N VAL A 176 -5.43 -28.97 14.45
CA VAL A 176 -5.38 -29.95 13.35
C VAL A 176 -6.77 -30.41 12.89
N ASP A 177 -7.78 -30.38 13.77
CA ASP A 177 -9.16 -30.79 13.50
C ASP A 177 -10.05 -29.64 13.02
N THR A 178 -9.57 -28.39 13.03
CA THR A 178 -10.31 -27.26 12.44
C THR A 178 -10.28 -27.36 10.91
N THR A 179 -11.44 -27.43 10.27
CA THR A 179 -11.54 -27.41 8.80
C THR A 179 -11.52 -25.97 8.26
N ALA A 180 -11.24 -25.82 6.95
CA ALA A 180 -11.34 -24.52 6.30
C ALA A 180 -12.75 -23.91 6.40
N GLN A 181 -13.79 -24.76 6.35
CA GLN A 181 -15.18 -24.30 6.48
C GLN A 181 -15.48 -23.84 7.92
N ASP A 182 -14.95 -24.50 8.95
CA ASP A 182 -15.09 -24.06 10.34
C ASP A 182 -14.51 -22.66 10.55
N ILE A 183 -13.35 -22.37 9.93
CA ILE A 183 -12.71 -21.05 9.96
C ILE A 183 -13.66 -20.01 9.35
N VAL A 184 -14.17 -20.27 8.15
CA VAL A 184 -15.11 -19.39 7.45
C VAL A 184 -16.38 -19.16 8.28
N ASP A 185 -16.94 -20.20 8.89
CA ASP A 185 -18.16 -20.11 9.70
C ASP A 185 -17.96 -19.40 11.04
N ARG A 186 -16.77 -19.48 11.65
CA ARG A 186 -16.43 -18.67 12.83
C ARG A 186 -16.36 -17.19 12.47
N VAL A 187 -15.70 -16.84 11.37
CA VAL A 187 -15.67 -15.45 10.87
C VAL A 187 -17.09 -14.98 10.55
N ARG A 188 -17.84 -15.74 9.74
CA ARG A 188 -19.21 -15.39 9.32
C ARG A 188 -20.13 -15.02 10.48
N ARG A 189 -20.04 -15.78 11.60
CA ARG A 189 -20.89 -15.58 12.79
C ARG A 189 -20.36 -14.53 13.76
N GLY A 190 -19.04 -14.33 13.80
CA GLY A 190 -18.39 -13.43 14.76
C GLY A 190 -18.29 -11.98 14.29
N LEU A 191 -18.41 -11.73 12.98
CA LEU A 191 -18.21 -10.41 12.38
C LEU A 191 -19.08 -9.33 13.01
N ARG A 192 -18.41 -8.26 13.45
CA ARG A 192 -19.00 -6.99 13.86
C ARG A 192 -18.15 -5.82 13.36
N PRO A 193 -18.68 -4.59 13.33
CA PRO A 193 -17.88 -3.40 13.05
C PRO A 193 -16.59 -3.36 13.87
N GLY A 194 -15.47 -3.18 13.17
CA GLY A 194 -14.14 -3.12 13.78
C GLY A 194 -13.55 -4.46 14.22
N SER A 195 -14.11 -5.62 13.84
CA SER A 195 -13.52 -6.92 14.24
C SER A 195 -12.05 -7.04 13.85
N ILE A 196 -11.26 -7.63 14.76
CA ILE A 196 -9.88 -8.06 14.58
C ILE A 196 -9.89 -9.59 14.58
N ILE A 197 -9.52 -10.19 13.44
CA ILE A 197 -9.53 -11.65 13.24
C ILE A 197 -8.12 -12.18 13.49
N LEU A 198 -7.99 -13.15 14.41
CA LEU A 198 -6.76 -13.91 14.62
C LEU A 198 -6.70 -15.12 13.67
N MET A 199 -5.63 -15.16 12.90
CA MET A 199 -5.16 -16.31 12.13
C MET A 199 -3.68 -16.55 12.41
N HIS A 200 -3.12 -17.68 11.98
CA HIS A 200 -1.72 -18.02 12.13
C HIS A 200 -1.09 -18.32 10.78
N VAL A 201 0.14 -17.84 10.53
CA VAL A 201 0.90 -18.16 9.31
C VAL A 201 1.05 -19.69 9.16
N SER A 202 1.20 -20.39 10.29
CA SER A 202 1.32 -21.84 10.37
C SER A 202 0.03 -22.58 10.77
N GLY A 203 -1.15 -21.96 10.66
CA GLY A 203 -2.40 -22.67 10.87
C GLY A 203 -2.65 -23.70 9.77
N PHE A 204 -3.22 -24.86 10.15
CA PHE A 204 -3.32 -26.04 9.27
C PHE A 204 -4.21 -25.81 8.05
N GLN A 205 -5.23 -24.96 8.18
CA GLN A 205 -6.22 -24.68 7.14
C GLN A 205 -6.32 -23.18 6.79
N THR A 206 -5.38 -22.36 7.27
CA THR A 206 -5.40 -20.90 7.09
C THR A 206 -5.46 -20.51 5.63
N SER A 207 -4.51 -20.98 4.80
CA SER A 207 -4.47 -20.67 3.37
C SER A 207 -5.71 -21.16 2.62
N ASN A 208 -6.16 -22.38 2.89
CA ASN A 208 -7.35 -22.97 2.27
C ASN A 208 -8.64 -22.21 2.62
N ALA A 209 -8.73 -21.64 3.82
CA ALA A 209 -9.89 -20.87 4.27
C ALA A 209 -9.86 -19.40 3.83
N LEU A 210 -8.67 -18.84 3.59
CA LEU A 210 -8.44 -17.40 3.47
C LEU A 210 -9.32 -16.74 2.40
N LEU A 211 -9.41 -17.33 1.21
CA LEU A 211 -10.27 -16.81 0.15
C LEU A 211 -11.76 -16.84 0.53
N GLY A 212 -12.20 -17.90 1.21
CA GLY A 212 -13.56 -18.02 1.74
C GLY A 212 -13.86 -16.99 2.84
N VAL A 213 -12.89 -16.72 3.71
CA VAL A 213 -12.94 -15.66 4.73
C VAL A 213 -13.09 -14.29 4.07
N ILE A 214 -12.25 -13.98 3.07
CA ILE A 214 -12.28 -12.70 2.36
C ILE A 214 -13.64 -12.48 1.70
N ARG A 215 -14.14 -13.50 0.98
CA ARG A 215 -15.48 -13.45 0.34
C ARG A 215 -16.59 -13.26 1.36
N THR A 216 -16.52 -13.95 2.50
CA THR A 216 -17.51 -13.83 3.57
C THR A 216 -17.58 -12.41 4.13
N ILE A 217 -16.43 -11.80 4.40
CA ILE A 217 -16.32 -10.42 4.90
C ILE A 217 -16.95 -9.44 3.89
N ARG A 218 -16.57 -9.54 2.61
CA ARG A 218 -17.13 -8.69 1.54
C ARG A 218 -18.63 -8.86 1.35
N ASN A 219 -19.12 -10.10 1.36
CA ASN A 219 -20.54 -10.41 1.17
C ASN A 219 -21.42 -9.84 2.30
N GLN A 220 -20.86 -9.62 3.50
CA GLN A 220 -21.56 -8.95 4.60
C GLN A 220 -21.43 -7.41 4.57
N GLY A 221 -20.76 -6.88 3.55
CA GLY A 221 -20.58 -5.44 3.30
C GLY A 221 -19.46 -4.82 4.13
N TYR A 222 -18.47 -5.60 4.57
CA TYR A 222 -17.29 -5.09 5.25
C TYR A 222 -16.14 -4.80 4.28
N THR A 223 -15.36 -3.79 4.61
CA THR A 223 -14.06 -3.49 3.98
C THR A 223 -12.90 -3.91 4.90
N PHE A 224 -11.69 -3.93 4.36
CA PHE A 224 -10.49 -4.33 5.10
C PHE A 224 -9.66 -3.11 5.48
N THR A 225 -9.03 -3.18 6.64
CA THR A 225 -8.01 -2.24 7.09
C THR A 225 -6.88 -3.02 7.78
N ASP A 226 -5.73 -2.38 7.97
CA ASP A 226 -4.72 -2.84 8.91
C ASP A 226 -4.65 -1.90 10.11
N LEU A 227 -3.95 -2.32 11.16
CA LEU A 227 -3.90 -1.54 12.39
C LEU A 227 -3.28 -0.16 12.18
N PRO A 228 -2.15 0.01 11.45
CA PRO A 228 -1.61 1.33 11.19
C PRO A 228 -2.57 2.26 10.46
N ARG A 229 -3.21 1.83 9.37
CA ARG A 229 -4.16 2.68 8.64
C ARG A 229 -5.32 3.09 9.52
N PHE A 230 -5.88 2.17 10.31
CA PHE A 230 -6.97 2.48 11.23
C PHE A 230 -6.57 3.53 12.27
N TYR A 231 -5.38 3.40 12.87
CA TYR A 231 -4.91 4.34 13.90
C TYR A 231 -4.23 5.59 13.35
N GLY A 232 -4.23 5.80 12.03
CA GLY A 232 -3.55 6.92 11.38
C GLY A 232 -2.04 6.96 11.67
N ILE A 233 -1.44 5.80 11.95
CA ILE A 233 -0.02 5.69 12.23
C ILE A 233 0.71 5.67 10.88
N PRO A 234 1.58 6.65 10.60
CA PRO A 234 2.44 6.58 9.44
C PRO A 234 3.27 5.30 9.57
N GLN A 235 2.96 4.30 8.76
CA GLN A 235 3.95 3.27 8.49
C GLN A 235 5.14 3.98 7.86
N PRO A 236 6.40 3.59 8.18
CA PRO A 236 7.56 4.11 7.45
C PRO A 236 7.21 3.99 5.97
N GLN A 237 6.97 5.13 5.33
CA GLN A 237 6.20 5.20 4.10
C GLN A 237 6.90 4.35 3.07
N GLN A 238 6.38 3.14 2.84
CA GLN A 238 6.82 2.36 1.70
C GLN A 238 6.09 2.93 0.51
N HIS A 239 6.74 3.93 -0.04
CA HIS A 239 6.47 4.50 -1.32
C HIS A 239 7.62 4.12 -2.24
N VAL A 240 7.39 4.15 -3.55
CA VAL A 240 8.48 3.92 -4.50
C VAL A 240 9.60 4.94 -4.17
N PRO A 241 10.87 4.52 -4.03
CA PRO A 241 11.96 5.44 -3.72
C PRO A 241 11.95 6.64 -4.68
N GLY A 242 11.88 7.86 -4.12
CA GLY A 242 11.76 9.09 -4.90
C GLY A 242 10.34 9.50 -5.33
N LEU A 243 9.31 8.67 -5.11
CA LEU A 243 7.91 8.92 -5.48
C LEU A 243 6.96 8.74 -4.29
N ARG A 244 6.87 9.75 -3.41
CA ARG A 244 6.19 9.67 -2.11
C ARG A 244 4.68 9.46 -2.14
N ASP A 245 4.04 9.69 -3.29
CA ASP A 245 2.61 9.51 -3.53
C ASP A 245 2.26 8.17 -4.19
N VAL A 246 3.26 7.33 -4.46
CA VAL A 246 3.08 5.97 -4.96
C VAL A 246 3.13 5.02 -3.77
N LEU A 247 2.03 4.93 -3.05
CA LEU A 247 1.92 4.19 -1.80
C LEU A 247 1.74 2.70 -2.07
N CYS A 248 2.47 1.87 -1.33
CA CYS A 248 2.59 0.46 -1.67
C CYS A 248 1.39 -0.44 -1.39
N PHE A 249 0.34 0.13 -0.84
CA PHE A 249 -0.95 -0.52 -0.65
C PHE A 249 -1.97 -0.17 -1.73
N ILE A 250 -1.54 0.50 -2.80
CA ILE A 250 -2.40 0.85 -3.94
C ILE A 250 -1.98 -0.02 -5.12
N TRP A 251 -2.96 -0.53 -5.88
CA TRP A 251 -2.82 -1.49 -6.98
C TRP A 251 -1.77 -1.12 -8.05
N TYR A 252 -1.43 0.16 -8.16
CA TYR A 252 -0.43 0.67 -9.10
C TYR A 252 1.00 0.72 -8.54
N PHE A 253 1.24 0.25 -7.31
CA PHE A 253 2.56 0.32 -6.70
C PHE A 253 3.59 -0.51 -7.45
N GLU A 254 3.38 -1.81 -7.63
CA GLU A 254 4.35 -2.67 -8.32
C GLU A 254 4.61 -2.20 -9.76
N PRO A 255 3.57 -1.86 -10.55
CA PRO A 255 3.78 -1.28 -11.87
C PRO A 255 4.69 -0.07 -11.88
N ILE A 256 4.42 0.91 -11.02
CA ILE A 256 5.19 2.16 -11.00
C ILE A 256 6.58 1.92 -10.39
N ARG A 257 6.70 1.05 -9.38
CA ARG A 257 7.98 0.68 -8.74
C ARG A 257 8.93 0.09 -9.77
N ASP A 258 8.49 -0.92 -10.51
CA ASP A 258 9.38 -1.66 -11.39
C ASP A 258 9.76 -0.83 -12.61
N LEU A 259 8.79 -0.14 -13.22
CA LEU A 259 9.06 0.79 -14.32
C LEU A 259 9.97 1.96 -13.90
N ALA A 260 9.88 2.43 -12.65
CA ALA A 260 10.81 3.43 -12.12
C ALA A 260 12.22 2.85 -11.91
N ALA A 261 12.33 1.60 -11.43
CA ALA A 261 13.61 0.91 -11.28
C ALA A 261 14.30 0.63 -12.62
N GLU A 262 13.52 0.42 -13.68
CA GLU A 262 13.98 0.28 -15.07
C GLU A 262 14.32 1.62 -15.74
N GLY A 263 13.98 2.74 -15.11
CA GLY A 263 14.19 4.08 -15.65
C GLY A 263 13.16 4.54 -16.69
N VAL A 264 12.11 3.75 -16.93
CA VAL A 264 10.97 4.08 -17.82
C VAL A 264 10.08 5.17 -17.22
N ILE A 265 9.93 5.17 -15.89
CA ILE A 265 9.14 6.18 -15.18
C ILE A 265 10.03 7.08 -14.34
N ALA A 266 9.83 8.38 -14.50
CA ALA A 266 10.34 9.40 -13.59
C ALA A 266 9.19 10.21 -12.97
N GLY A 267 9.39 10.62 -11.72
CA GLY A 267 8.51 11.55 -11.02
C GLY A 267 8.84 13.02 -11.31
N TYR A 268 8.01 13.89 -10.76
CA TYR A 268 8.24 15.33 -10.70
C TYR A 268 9.33 15.67 -9.67
N PRO A 269 10.01 16.84 -9.80
CA PRO A 269 11.06 17.27 -8.87
C PRO A 269 10.65 17.35 -7.40
N ASN A 270 9.35 17.45 -7.11
CA ASN A 270 8.80 17.45 -5.75
C ASN A 270 8.66 16.03 -5.16
N GLY A 271 9.19 15.01 -5.82
CA GLY A 271 9.16 13.62 -5.41
C GLY A 271 7.79 12.96 -5.54
N THR A 272 6.98 13.35 -6.53
CA THR A 272 5.65 12.75 -6.79
C THR A 272 5.55 12.18 -8.19
N TYR A 273 4.73 11.16 -8.41
CA TYR A 273 4.39 10.64 -9.73
C TYR A 273 3.04 11.13 -10.25
N MET A 274 2.15 11.56 -9.34
CA MET A 274 0.74 11.89 -9.59
C MET A 274 -0.05 10.76 -10.27
N PRO A 275 -0.19 9.57 -9.64
CA PRO A 275 -0.77 8.38 -10.29
C PRO A 275 -2.16 8.61 -10.90
N LEU A 276 -2.99 9.44 -10.26
CA LEU A 276 -4.37 9.71 -10.69
C LEU A 276 -4.51 10.91 -11.64
N ALA A 277 -3.39 11.55 -12.04
CA ALA A 277 -3.44 12.59 -13.04
C ALA A 277 -3.66 11.96 -14.43
N VAL A 278 -4.52 12.58 -15.23
CA VAL A 278 -4.76 12.15 -16.61
C VAL A 278 -3.48 12.32 -17.43
N ILE A 279 -3.09 11.29 -18.15
CA ILE A 279 -1.90 11.29 -19.02
C ILE A 279 -2.23 11.83 -20.41
N ASN A 280 -1.32 12.60 -20.99
CA ASN A 280 -1.46 13.07 -22.38
C ASN A 280 -0.78 12.13 -23.38
N ARG A 281 -1.07 12.33 -24.67
CA ARG A 281 -0.56 11.48 -25.77
C ARG A 281 0.96 11.49 -25.88
N ALA A 282 1.63 12.62 -25.66
CA ALA A 282 3.08 12.71 -25.71
C ALA A 282 3.75 11.98 -24.55
N GLU A 283 3.21 12.12 -23.33
CA GLU A 283 3.65 11.37 -22.15
C GLU A 283 3.51 9.87 -22.35
N PHE A 284 2.38 9.43 -22.90
CA PHE A 284 2.17 8.01 -23.17
C PHE A 284 3.11 7.46 -24.25
N ALA A 285 3.33 8.21 -25.34
CA ALA A 285 4.29 7.82 -26.37
C ALA A 285 5.71 7.65 -25.81
N LYS A 286 6.13 8.57 -24.93
CA LYS A 286 7.42 8.44 -24.22
C LYS A 286 7.48 7.16 -23.39
N LEU A 287 6.47 6.88 -22.57
CA LEU A 287 6.45 5.68 -21.71
C LEU A 287 6.58 4.39 -22.51
N VAL A 288 5.85 4.26 -23.63
CA VAL A 288 5.94 3.07 -24.48
C VAL A 288 7.32 2.95 -25.12
N ILE A 289 7.86 4.03 -25.68
CA ILE A 289 9.20 4.01 -26.30
C ILE A 289 10.30 3.60 -25.31
N GLU A 290 10.26 4.13 -24.09
CA GLU A 290 11.23 3.77 -23.05
C GLU A 290 11.03 2.33 -22.56
N ALA A 291 9.79 1.86 -22.37
CA ALA A 291 9.50 0.50 -21.94
C ALA A 291 9.98 -0.56 -22.95
N GLU A 292 9.82 -0.27 -24.25
CA GLU A 292 10.29 -1.13 -25.35
C GLU A 292 11.81 -1.03 -25.59
N ASN A 293 12.54 -0.23 -24.79
CA ASN A 293 13.95 0.09 -24.99
C ASN A 293 14.25 0.62 -26.40
N ILE A 294 13.31 1.35 -26.99
CA ILE A 294 13.45 1.96 -28.31
C ILE A 294 14.24 3.28 -28.16
N PRO A 295 15.34 3.47 -28.93
CA PRO A 295 16.04 4.76 -28.93
C PRO A 295 15.13 5.89 -29.44
N PRO A 296 15.07 7.04 -28.74
CA PRO A 296 14.38 8.22 -29.26
C PRO A 296 15.00 8.70 -30.57
N ALA A 297 14.19 9.33 -31.43
CA ALA A 297 14.67 9.87 -32.70
C ALA A 297 15.72 10.98 -32.45
N THR A 298 16.81 10.96 -33.24
CA THR A 298 17.91 11.94 -33.12
C THR A 298 17.86 13.05 -34.17
N THR A 299 17.01 12.89 -35.19
CA THR A 299 16.82 13.84 -36.27
C THR A 299 15.34 14.19 -36.34
N PHE A 300 15.03 15.48 -36.32
CA PHE A 300 13.66 15.98 -36.46
C PHE A 300 13.25 15.96 -37.93
N THR A 301 12.16 15.27 -38.24
CA THR A 301 11.60 15.16 -39.59
C THR A 301 10.26 15.87 -39.73
N GLY A 302 9.61 16.22 -38.62
CA GLY A 302 8.34 16.93 -38.62
C GLY A 302 7.18 16.05 -39.10
N VAL A 303 7.15 14.77 -38.68
CA VAL A 303 6.11 13.80 -39.07
C VAL A 303 4.69 14.34 -38.84
N PHE A 304 4.51 15.12 -37.77
CA PHE A 304 3.25 15.78 -37.44
C PHE A 304 3.41 17.29 -37.40
N PRO A 305 2.54 18.07 -38.07
CA PRO A 305 2.66 19.52 -38.20
C PRO A 305 2.42 20.29 -36.89
N ASP A 306 1.77 19.67 -35.90
CA ASP A 306 1.49 20.25 -34.57
C ASP A 306 2.50 19.83 -33.49
N VAL A 307 3.60 19.18 -33.88
CA VAL A 307 4.72 18.81 -33.00
C VAL A 307 5.98 19.57 -33.44
N PRO A 308 6.29 20.71 -32.82
CA PRO A 308 7.46 21.50 -33.20
C PRO A 308 8.77 20.89 -32.70
N GLN A 309 9.90 21.24 -33.33
CA GLN A 309 11.24 20.72 -32.99
C GLN A 309 11.69 21.05 -31.56
N ASP A 310 11.14 22.10 -30.95
CA ASP A 310 11.42 22.49 -29.57
C ASP A 310 10.49 21.79 -28.54
N PHE A 311 9.53 20.97 -28.99
CA PHE A 311 8.66 20.20 -28.11
C PHE A 311 9.40 18.99 -27.52
N TRP A 312 9.52 18.93 -26.19
CA TRP A 312 10.26 17.87 -25.47
C TRP A 312 9.93 16.43 -25.91
N GLY A 313 8.70 16.18 -26.36
CA GLY A 313 8.20 14.86 -26.74
C GLY A 313 8.48 14.46 -28.19
N TRP A 314 8.95 15.37 -29.05
CA TRP A 314 9.13 15.08 -30.48
C TRP A 314 10.00 13.83 -30.75
N PRO A 315 11.11 13.56 -30.01
CA PRO A 315 11.95 12.38 -30.29
C PRO A 315 11.21 11.06 -30.11
N TYR A 316 10.34 10.98 -29.11
CA TYR A 316 9.56 9.79 -28.78
C TYR A 316 8.38 9.62 -29.74
N ILE A 317 7.73 10.74 -30.10
CA ILE A 317 6.62 10.75 -31.06
C ILE A 317 7.12 10.29 -32.43
N GLU A 318 8.25 10.82 -32.93
CA GLU A 318 8.78 10.38 -34.23
C GLU A 318 9.24 8.92 -34.20
N ALA A 319 9.90 8.47 -33.13
CA ALA A 319 10.30 7.07 -32.99
C ALA A 319 9.11 6.10 -32.96
N ALA A 320 8.00 6.50 -32.32
CA ALA A 320 6.77 5.72 -32.28
C ALA A 320 6.05 5.71 -33.63
N ALA A 321 6.07 6.81 -34.38
CA ALA A 321 5.49 6.89 -35.71
C ALA A 321 6.27 6.07 -36.74
N ASP A 322 7.61 6.14 -36.71
CA ASP A 322 8.51 5.37 -37.59
C ASP A 322 8.30 3.85 -37.44
N ARG A 323 7.95 3.40 -36.23
CA ARG A 323 7.62 2.00 -35.93
C ARG A 323 6.15 1.62 -36.17
N GLY A 324 5.32 2.56 -36.62
CA GLY A 324 3.89 2.33 -36.84
C GLY A 324 3.08 2.11 -35.56
N LEU A 325 3.61 2.50 -34.38
CA LEU A 325 2.89 2.40 -33.11
C LEU A 325 1.80 3.47 -32.99
N ILE A 326 2.05 4.64 -33.59
CA ILE A 326 1.13 5.76 -33.65
C ILE A 326 0.92 6.24 -35.08
N GLU A 327 -0.33 6.52 -35.41
CA GLU A 327 -0.78 7.14 -36.65
C GLU A 327 -1.63 8.31 -36.18
N GLY A 328 -1.30 9.55 -36.57
CA GLY A 328 -1.99 10.75 -36.12
C GLY A 328 -3.50 10.75 -36.44
N TYR A 329 -4.17 11.83 -36.12
CA TYR A 329 -5.57 12.03 -36.50
C TYR A 329 -5.73 12.20 -38.02
N PRO A 330 -6.95 12.01 -38.57
CA PRO A 330 -7.20 12.15 -40.00
C PRO A 330 -6.85 13.52 -40.60
N ASP A 331 -6.74 14.56 -39.78
CA ASP A 331 -6.30 15.90 -40.17
C ASP A 331 -4.77 16.05 -40.23
N GLY A 332 -4.03 14.96 -40.00
CA GLY A 332 -2.57 14.89 -40.00
C GLY A 332 -1.93 15.29 -38.66
N THR A 333 -2.71 15.69 -37.65
CA THR A 333 -2.16 16.14 -36.34
C THR A 333 -1.89 14.98 -35.38
N PHE A 334 -0.98 15.15 -34.42
CA PHE A 334 -0.76 14.19 -33.33
C PHE A 334 -1.52 14.57 -32.05
N ARG A 335 -1.72 15.86 -31.80
CA ARG A 335 -2.30 16.48 -30.60
C ARG A 335 -1.57 16.09 -29.31
N PRO A 336 -0.28 16.46 -29.16
CA PRO A 336 0.58 15.92 -28.11
C PRO A 336 0.07 16.15 -26.68
N LEU A 337 -0.61 17.28 -26.44
CA LEU A 337 -1.16 17.65 -25.13
C LEU A 337 -2.60 17.17 -24.89
N ALA A 338 -3.22 16.53 -25.89
CA ALA A 338 -4.54 15.94 -25.71
C ALA A 338 -4.45 14.73 -24.77
N ARG A 339 -5.49 14.54 -23.97
CA ARG A 339 -5.66 13.35 -23.12
C ARG A 339 -5.77 12.12 -24.01
N ILE A 340 -5.10 11.03 -23.63
CA ILE A 340 -5.18 9.78 -24.37
C ILE A 340 -6.34 8.91 -23.85
N ALA A 341 -7.15 8.37 -24.76
CA ALA A 341 -8.24 7.48 -24.41
C ALA A 341 -7.75 6.05 -24.19
N ARG A 342 -8.41 5.28 -23.32
CA ARG A 342 -8.07 3.88 -23.02
C ARG A 342 -8.00 2.98 -24.25
N GLN A 343 -8.86 3.23 -25.25
CA GLN A 343 -8.81 2.48 -26.51
C GLN A 343 -7.54 2.75 -27.35
N GLU A 344 -6.99 3.95 -27.24
CA GLU A 344 -5.76 4.33 -27.95
C GLU A 344 -4.55 3.71 -27.26
N VAL A 345 -4.54 3.72 -25.92
CA VAL A 345 -3.57 2.99 -25.10
C VAL A 345 -3.51 1.51 -25.49
N ALA A 346 -4.67 0.85 -25.59
CA ALA A 346 -4.74 -0.56 -26.00
C ALA A 346 -4.18 -0.81 -27.41
N LYS A 347 -4.51 0.05 -28.39
CA LYS A 347 -3.93 -0.06 -29.76
C LYS A 347 -2.41 0.03 -29.71
N ILE A 348 -1.87 1.06 -29.07
CA ILE A 348 -0.43 1.34 -29.09
C ILE A 348 0.34 0.19 -28.43
N VAL A 349 -0.11 -0.29 -27.26
CA VAL A 349 0.57 -1.38 -26.54
C VAL A 349 0.51 -2.71 -27.31
N VAL A 350 -0.64 -3.05 -27.88
CA VAL A 350 -0.76 -4.28 -28.71
C VAL A 350 0.18 -4.23 -29.92
N LEU A 351 0.36 -3.06 -30.53
CA LEU A 351 1.28 -2.89 -31.64
C LEU A 351 2.75 -2.92 -31.19
N ALA A 352 3.06 -2.33 -30.04
CA ALA A 352 4.42 -2.29 -29.49
C ALA A 352 4.94 -3.70 -29.19
N GLU A 353 4.12 -4.51 -28.52
CA GLU A 353 4.42 -5.91 -28.19
C GLU A 353 4.39 -6.85 -29.39
N GLY A 354 3.85 -6.40 -30.53
CA GLY A 354 3.72 -7.22 -31.73
C GLY A 354 2.76 -8.41 -31.57
N TYR A 355 1.77 -8.31 -30.68
CA TYR A 355 0.84 -9.41 -30.45
C TYR A 355 0.05 -9.77 -31.71
N PRO A 356 -0.10 -11.07 -32.02
CA PRO A 356 -1.05 -11.52 -33.03
C PRO A 356 -2.46 -11.07 -32.66
N ILE A 357 -3.18 -10.52 -33.63
CA ILE A 357 -4.53 -10.03 -33.39
C ILE A 357 -5.45 -11.20 -33.08
N ASP A 358 -6.04 -11.16 -31.89
CA ASP A 358 -6.99 -12.14 -31.39
C ASP A 358 -8.27 -11.43 -30.94
N THR A 359 -9.39 -11.80 -31.54
CA THR A 359 -10.72 -11.23 -31.26
C THR A 359 -11.66 -12.26 -30.65
N SER A 360 -11.15 -13.43 -30.28
CA SER A 360 -11.93 -14.51 -29.71
C SER A 360 -12.37 -14.23 -28.26
N GLY A 361 -13.37 -14.98 -27.80
CA GLY A 361 -13.84 -14.93 -26.42
C GLY A 361 -14.86 -13.83 -26.12
N THR A 362 -15.17 -13.70 -24.83
CA THR A 362 -16.21 -12.78 -24.35
C THR A 362 -15.76 -11.32 -24.44
N ARG A 363 -16.47 -10.49 -25.21
CA ARG A 363 -16.19 -9.05 -25.27
C ARG A 363 -16.63 -8.29 -24.02
N PHE A 364 -16.02 -7.14 -23.78
CA PHE A 364 -16.58 -6.12 -22.88
C PHE A 364 -17.91 -5.61 -23.42
N ALA A 365 -18.87 -5.33 -22.55
CA ALA A 365 -20.23 -4.97 -22.97
C ALA A 365 -20.29 -3.65 -23.76
N ASP A 366 -19.36 -2.74 -23.51
CA ASP A 366 -19.25 -1.41 -24.13
C ASP A 366 -18.24 -1.34 -25.29
N VAL A 367 -17.78 -2.48 -25.80
CA VAL A 367 -16.82 -2.57 -26.91
C VAL A 367 -17.48 -3.34 -28.07
N PRO A 368 -18.28 -2.65 -28.93
CA PRO A 368 -18.91 -3.29 -30.07
C PRO A 368 -17.89 -3.61 -31.17
N GLU A 369 -18.15 -4.63 -32.00
CA GLU A 369 -17.27 -5.04 -33.10
C GLU A 369 -17.06 -3.94 -34.15
N SER A 370 -18.01 -3.01 -34.27
CA SER A 370 -17.91 -1.85 -35.16
C SER A 370 -16.94 -0.77 -34.65
N LEU A 371 -16.47 -0.87 -33.39
CA LEU A 371 -15.50 0.06 -32.84
C LEU A 371 -14.14 -0.18 -33.51
N TRP A 372 -13.51 0.87 -34.05
CA TRP A 372 -12.22 0.75 -34.74
C TRP A 372 -11.13 0.10 -33.87
N SER A 373 -11.21 0.27 -32.55
CA SER A 373 -10.28 -0.24 -31.57
C SER A 373 -10.64 -1.64 -31.05
N PHE A 374 -11.78 -2.22 -31.48
CA PHE A 374 -12.29 -3.52 -31.03
C PHE A 374 -11.20 -4.60 -31.06
N ARG A 375 -10.52 -4.73 -32.21
CA ARG A 375 -9.50 -5.77 -32.40
C ARG A 375 -8.34 -5.66 -31.42
N TYR A 376 -7.93 -4.44 -31.09
CA TYR A 376 -6.82 -4.19 -30.16
C TYR A 376 -7.25 -4.38 -28.72
N ILE A 377 -8.44 -3.92 -28.34
CA ILE A 377 -8.97 -4.11 -26.99
C ILE A 377 -9.16 -5.59 -26.68
N MET A 378 -9.69 -6.37 -27.62
CA MET A 378 -9.82 -7.82 -27.46
C MET A 378 -8.47 -8.51 -27.38
N THR A 379 -7.51 -8.12 -28.22
CA THR A 379 -6.15 -8.70 -28.18
C THR A 379 -5.46 -8.39 -26.84
N ALA A 380 -5.53 -7.15 -26.36
CA ALA A 380 -4.98 -6.76 -25.06
C ALA A 380 -5.65 -7.54 -23.90
N ARG A 381 -6.95 -7.77 -23.98
CA ARG A 381 -7.67 -8.58 -22.98
C ARG A 381 -7.19 -10.02 -22.98
N ASN A 382 -7.08 -10.63 -24.16
CA ASN A 382 -6.70 -12.04 -24.29
C ASN A 382 -5.23 -12.30 -23.91
N ASN A 383 -4.39 -11.26 -23.94
CA ASN A 383 -3.01 -11.30 -23.42
C ASN A 383 -2.90 -10.80 -21.97
N ASN A 384 -4.01 -10.65 -21.22
CA ASN A 384 -4.04 -10.19 -19.82
C ASN A 384 -3.45 -8.80 -19.56
N VAL A 385 -3.29 -7.98 -20.60
CA VAL A 385 -2.80 -6.60 -20.50
C VAL A 385 -3.89 -5.67 -19.94
N VAL A 386 -5.16 -5.96 -20.23
CA VAL A 386 -6.33 -5.24 -19.70
C VAL A 386 -7.42 -6.18 -19.19
N SER A 387 -8.02 -5.86 -18.03
CA SER A 387 -9.10 -6.65 -17.42
C SER A 387 -10.46 -5.93 -17.37
N GLY A 388 -10.52 -4.65 -17.76
CA GLY A 388 -11.71 -3.81 -17.59
C GLY A 388 -11.91 -3.35 -16.14
N TYR A 389 -13.07 -2.75 -15.86
CA TYR A 389 -13.46 -2.31 -14.52
C TYR A 389 -14.32 -3.38 -13.83
N SER A 390 -14.55 -3.20 -12.53
CA SER A 390 -15.31 -4.15 -11.70
C SER A 390 -16.77 -4.37 -12.13
N ASP A 391 -17.32 -3.46 -12.93
CA ASP A 391 -18.65 -3.58 -13.55
C ASP A 391 -18.63 -4.30 -14.91
N GLY A 392 -17.46 -4.82 -15.34
CA GLY A 392 -17.29 -5.55 -16.59
C GLY A 392 -17.16 -4.68 -17.85
N LEU A 393 -17.02 -3.36 -17.69
CA LEU A 393 -16.86 -2.41 -18.80
C LEU A 393 -15.39 -2.10 -19.08
N PHE A 394 -15.04 -1.73 -20.31
CA PHE A 394 -13.70 -1.27 -20.69
C PHE A 394 -13.54 0.24 -20.65
N ARG A 395 -14.61 0.98 -20.99
CA ARG A 395 -14.72 2.44 -21.14
C ARG A 395 -13.74 3.00 -22.18
N PRO A 396 -13.91 2.66 -23.47
CA PRO A 396 -12.92 2.95 -24.51
C PRO A 396 -12.61 4.44 -24.70
N LEU A 397 -13.59 5.32 -24.49
CA LEU A 397 -13.45 6.77 -24.66
C LEU A 397 -12.97 7.49 -23.39
N GLN A 398 -12.91 6.81 -22.25
CA GLN A 398 -12.43 7.41 -21.01
C GLN A 398 -10.93 7.69 -21.14
N SER A 399 -10.50 8.85 -20.65
CA SER A 399 -9.08 9.18 -20.57
C SER A 399 -8.37 8.29 -19.55
N ALA A 400 -7.19 7.79 -19.90
CA ALA A 400 -6.35 7.04 -18.98
C ALA A 400 -5.66 7.98 -17.99
N ASP A 401 -5.50 7.54 -16.74
CA ASP A 401 -4.57 8.16 -15.80
C ASP A 401 -3.16 7.54 -15.89
N ARG A 402 -2.20 8.17 -15.21
CA ARG A 402 -0.79 7.74 -15.22
C ARG A 402 -0.62 6.35 -14.59
N ALA A 403 -1.40 6.01 -13.57
CA ALA A 403 -1.38 4.69 -12.94
C ALA A 403 -1.89 3.59 -13.88
N GLU A 404 -2.99 3.85 -14.59
CA GLU A 404 -3.55 2.94 -15.59
C GLU A 404 -2.57 2.72 -16.74
N ALA A 405 -1.96 3.79 -17.25
CA ALA A 405 -0.94 3.70 -18.30
C ALA A 405 0.27 2.85 -17.86
N ALA A 406 0.85 3.14 -16.69
CA ALA A 406 1.97 2.39 -16.13
C ALA A 406 1.62 0.90 -15.96
N SER A 407 0.42 0.60 -15.45
CA SER A 407 -0.01 -0.77 -15.19
C SER A 407 -0.31 -1.57 -16.45
N ILE A 408 -0.78 -0.91 -17.51
CA ILE A 408 -0.97 -1.57 -18.81
C ILE A 408 0.38 -1.91 -19.43
N ILE A 409 1.33 -0.96 -19.44
CA ILE A 409 2.68 -1.18 -19.97
C ILE A 409 3.40 -2.27 -19.17
N TRP A 410 3.35 -2.20 -17.83
CA TRP A 410 4.00 -3.16 -16.95
C TRP A 410 3.51 -4.61 -17.17
N ARG A 411 2.21 -4.80 -17.42
CA ARG A 411 1.63 -6.13 -17.74
C ARG A 411 1.99 -6.62 -19.13
N ALA A 412 2.22 -5.70 -20.07
CA ALA A 412 2.54 -6.05 -21.44
C ALA A 412 3.98 -6.57 -21.56
N THR A 413 4.91 -5.95 -20.83
CA THR A 413 6.35 -6.23 -20.91
C THR A 413 6.85 -7.37 -20.01
N ARG A 414 5.96 -8.21 -19.44
CA ARG A 414 6.30 -9.22 -18.42
C ARG A 414 5.73 -10.61 -18.66
#